data_AF-A0A6N0JJ50-F1
#
_entry.id   AF-A0A6N0JJ50-F1
#
_cell.length_a   1.000
_cell.length_b   1.000
_cell.length_c   1.000
_cell.angle_alpha   90.00
_cell.angle_beta   90.00
_cell.angle_gamma   90.00
#
_symmetry.space_group_name_H-M   'P 1'
#
loop_
_entity.id
_entity.type
_entity.pdbx_description
1 polymer ?
#
loop_
_entity_poly.entity_id
_entity_poly.type
_entity_poly.pdbx_seq_one_letter_code
_entity_poly.pdbx_strand_id
1 'polypeptide(L)'
;MTKPRYTLDELLAGTEASGAYPLPPEEREWVDAPAVGRELLVEDLQSVEAIQAYLAHAEATGDMAYIEHAREIAAQAKIRYGIK
;
A
#
# COMPACT_ATOMS: atom_id res chain seq x y z
N MET A 1 -10.73 13.01 -30.67
CA MET A 1 -11.89 12.63 -29.83
C MET A 1 -11.83 13.43 -28.54
N THR A 2 -12.83 14.23 -28.25
CA THR A 2 -12.96 14.98 -27.00
C THR A 2 -13.28 13.99 -25.87
N LYS A 3 -12.50 13.99 -24.78
CA LYS A 3 -12.76 13.14 -23.63
C LYS A 3 -14.00 13.70 -22.90
N PRO A 4 -15.06 12.91 -22.69
CA PRO A 4 -16.22 13.37 -21.93
C PRO A 4 -15.77 13.77 -20.51
N ARG A 5 -16.30 14.89 -20.03
CA ARG A 5 -16.08 15.38 -18.66
C ARG A 5 -17.28 14.94 -17.84
N TYR A 6 -17.03 14.12 -16.83
CA TYR A 6 -18.06 13.68 -15.90
C TYR A 6 -17.87 14.39 -14.56
N THR A 7 -18.99 14.69 -13.91
CA THR A 7 -19.03 15.09 -12.50
C THR A 7 -19.01 13.85 -11.60
N LEU A 8 -18.65 14.04 -10.33
CA LEU A 8 -18.68 12.95 -9.35
C LEU A 8 -20.08 12.34 -9.22
N ASP A 9 -21.12 13.18 -9.21
CA ASP A 9 -22.51 12.75 -9.09
C ASP A 9 -22.96 11.88 -10.27
N GLU A 10 -22.58 12.25 -11.50
CA GLU A 10 -22.87 11.45 -12.69
C GLU A 10 -22.20 10.07 -12.65
N LEU A 11 -20.99 9.98 -12.11
CA LEU A 11 -20.28 8.71 -11.94
C LEU A 11 -20.91 7.84 -10.86
N LEU A 12 -21.30 8.45 -9.72
CA LEU A 12 -21.98 7.75 -8.63
C LEU A 12 -23.33 7.21 -9.07
N ALA A 13 -24.16 8.05 -9.71
CA ALA A 13 -25.47 7.64 -10.21
C ALA A 13 -25.36 6.50 -11.25
N GLY A 14 -24.36 6.56 -12.14
CA GLY A 14 -24.10 5.46 -13.08
C GLY A 14 -23.70 4.16 -12.39
N THR A 15 -22.96 4.25 -11.28
CA THR A 15 -22.53 3.08 -10.50
C THR A 15 -23.69 2.47 -9.73
N GLU A 16 -24.53 3.29 -9.09
CA GLU A 16 -25.75 2.83 -8.40
C GLU A 16 -26.74 2.17 -9.37
N ALA A 17 -26.95 2.79 -10.54
CA ALA A 17 -27.83 2.25 -11.58
C ALA A 17 -27.32 0.95 -12.20
N SER A 18 -26.00 0.71 -12.19
CA SER A 18 -25.41 -0.52 -12.72
C SER A 18 -25.75 -1.77 -11.90
N GLY A 19 -26.13 -1.59 -10.62
CA GLY A 19 -26.37 -2.70 -9.69
C GLY A 19 -25.14 -3.57 -9.42
N ALA A 20 -23.93 -3.11 -9.82
CA ALA A 20 -22.68 -3.86 -9.66
C ALA A 20 -22.23 -4.00 -8.20
N TYR A 21 -22.85 -3.29 -7.27
CA TYR A 21 -22.53 -3.33 -5.84
C TYR A 21 -23.76 -3.66 -4.98
N PRO A 22 -23.59 -4.41 -3.87
CA PRO A 22 -22.34 -5.00 -3.41
C PRO A 22 -21.88 -6.17 -4.30
N LEU A 23 -20.57 -6.30 -4.48
CA LEU A 23 -19.99 -7.39 -5.27
C LEU A 23 -20.37 -8.76 -4.66
N PRO A 24 -20.54 -9.81 -5.48
CA PRO A 24 -20.79 -11.16 -4.98
C PRO A 24 -19.61 -11.67 -4.13
N PRO A 25 -19.84 -12.62 -3.20
CA PRO A 25 -18.80 -13.09 -2.27
C PRO A 25 -17.50 -13.58 -2.94
N GLU A 26 -17.58 -14.25 -4.09
CA GLU A 26 -16.40 -14.71 -4.84
C GLU A 26 -15.57 -13.56 -5.42
N GLU A 27 -16.21 -12.49 -5.90
CA GLU A 27 -15.48 -11.30 -6.39
C GLU A 27 -14.93 -10.46 -5.25
N ARG A 28 -15.62 -10.47 -4.10
CA ARG A 28 -15.15 -9.85 -2.88
C ARG A 28 -13.91 -10.50 -2.31
N GLU A 29 -13.69 -11.80 -2.54
CA GLU A 29 -12.50 -12.50 -2.05
C GLU A 29 -11.21 -11.81 -2.49
N TRP A 30 -11.13 -11.35 -3.74
CA TRP A 30 -9.95 -10.64 -4.27
C TRP A 30 -9.82 -9.19 -3.77
N VAL A 31 -10.94 -8.55 -3.44
CA VAL A 31 -10.98 -7.16 -2.92
C VAL A 31 -10.63 -7.13 -1.43
N ASP A 32 -11.14 -8.11 -0.68
CA ASP A 32 -10.93 -8.28 0.75
C ASP A 32 -9.64 -9.06 1.06
N ALA A 33 -8.98 -9.64 0.03
CA ALA A 33 -7.69 -10.27 0.18
C ALA A 33 -6.66 -9.27 0.72
N PRO A 34 -5.83 -9.67 1.70
CA PRO A 34 -4.74 -8.81 2.16
C PRO A 34 -3.81 -8.51 0.98
N ALA A 35 -3.28 -7.28 0.94
CA ALA A 35 -2.32 -6.90 -0.08
C ALA A 35 -1.13 -7.89 -0.06
N VAL A 36 -0.95 -8.64 -1.16
CA VAL A 36 0.14 -9.62 -1.30
C VAL A 36 1.47 -8.93 -1.64
N GLY A 37 1.43 -7.64 -2.00
CA GLY A 37 2.62 -6.81 -2.15
C GLY A 37 3.37 -6.75 -0.82
N ARG A 38 4.63 -7.20 -0.79
CA ARG A 38 5.53 -7.05 0.37
C ARG A 38 6.03 -5.60 0.51
N GLU A 39 5.18 -4.64 0.20
CA GLU A 39 5.47 -3.23 0.35
C GLU A 39 5.34 -2.93 1.85
N LEU A 40 6.45 -3.13 2.58
CA LEU A 40 6.54 -2.73 3.97
C LEU A 40 6.33 -1.22 4.07
N LEU A 41 5.30 -0.82 4.79
CA LEU A 41 5.00 0.58 5.02
C LEU A 41 5.72 1.08 6.27
N VAL A 42 5.82 2.40 6.41
CA VAL A 42 6.34 3.02 7.64
C VAL A 42 5.54 2.52 8.85
N GLU A 43 4.24 2.33 8.68
CA GLU A 43 3.26 1.85 9.67
C GLU A 43 3.61 0.48 10.27
N ASP A 44 4.37 -0.35 9.55
CA ASP A 44 4.78 -1.71 9.95
C ASP A 44 6.09 -1.72 10.76
N LEU A 45 6.82 -0.59 10.82
CA LEU A 45 8.14 -0.46 11.42
C LEU A 45 8.12 0.21 12.80
N GLN A 46 7.24 -0.27 13.69
CA GLN A 46 6.96 0.36 14.99
C GLN A 46 8.00 0.06 16.08
N SER A 47 9.01 -0.76 15.79
CA SER A 47 10.02 -1.20 16.74
C SER A 47 11.42 -1.24 16.13
N VAL A 48 12.44 -1.19 16.98
CA VAL A 48 13.85 -1.32 16.57
C VAL A 48 14.09 -2.65 15.86
N GLU A 49 13.51 -3.74 16.38
CA GLU A 49 13.66 -5.08 15.83
C GLU A 49 13.05 -5.19 14.43
N ALA A 50 11.85 -4.63 14.22
CA ALA A 50 11.21 -4.59 12.91
C ALA A 50 12.04 -3.80 11.89
N ILE A 51 12.59 -2.65 12.30
CA ILE A 51 13.49 -1.84 11.46
C ILE A 51 14.76 -2.63 11.11
N GLN A 52 15.38 -3.30 12.07
CA GLN A 52 16.58 -4.10 11.84
C GLN A 52 16.32 -5.28 10.91
N ALA A 53 15.23 -6.02 11.11
CA ALA A 53 14.85 -7.14 10.26
C ALA A 53 14.59 -6.69 8.82
N TYR A 54 13.95 -5.54 8.63
CA TYR A 54 13.71 -4.96 7.31
C TYR A 54 15.00 -4.57 6.59
N LEU A 55 15.90 -3.86 7.28
CA LEU A 55 17.20 -3.48 6.70
C LEU A 55 18.05 -4.71 6.36
N ALA A 56 18.08 -5.72 7.24
CA ALA A 56 18.79 -6.97 6.98
C ALA A 56 18.20 -7.73 5.77
N HIS A 57 16.87 -7.73 5.63
CA HIS A 57 16.21 -8.30 4.45
C HIS A 57 16.62 -7.56 3.18
N ALA A 58 16.61 -6.22 3.19
CA ALA A 58 17.01 -5.40 2.06
C ALA A 58 18.47 -5.65 1.67
N GLU A 59 19.39 -5.69 2.63
CA GLU A 59 20.80 -5.97 2.37
C GLU A 59 21.02 -7.38 1.78
N ALA A 60 20.27 -8.38 2.24
CA ALA A 60 20.34 -9.74 1.72
C ALA A 60 19.90 -9.87 0.25
N THR A 61 19.13 -8.91 -0.28
CA THR A 61 18.73 -8.91 -1.69
C THR A 61 19.88 -8.53 -2.64
N GLY A 62 20.86 -7.75 -2.16
CA GLY A 62 21.90 -7.16 -3.00
C GLY A 62 21.41 -6.09 -3.99
N ASP A 63 20.13 -5.72 -3.95
CA ASP A 63 19.55 -4.67 -4.78
C ASP A 63 19.80 -3.30 -4.14
N MET A 64 20.68 -2.51 -4.74
CA MET A 64 21.04 -1.19 -4.24
C MET A 64 19.87 -0.21 -4.16
N ALA A 65 18.96 -0.23 -5.14
CA ALA A 65 17.80 0.66 -5.15
C ALA A 65 16.84 0.29 -4.00
N TYR A 66 16.67 -1.01 -3.76
CA TYR A 66 15.86 -1.48 -2.64
C TYR A 66 16.50 -1.17 -1.27
N ILE A 67 17.81 -1.29 -1.15
CA ILE A 67 18.56 -0.95 0.07
C ILE A 67 18.43 0.54 0.40
N GLU A 68 18.56 1.42 -0.60
CA GLU A 68 18.40 2.87 -0.42
C GLU A 68 16.98 3.23 0.01
N HIS A 69 15.99 2.66 -0.67
CA HIS A 69 14.59 2.85 -0.31
C HIS A 69 14.28 2.35 1.12
N ALA A 70 14.80 1.17 1.49
CA ALA A 70 14.61 0.62 2.83
C ALA A 70 15.20 1.50 3.93
N ARG A 71 16.35 2.15 3.66
CA ARG A 71 16.97 3.12 4.58
C ARG A 71 16.12 4.37 4.76
N GLU A 72 15.54 4.88 3.67
CA GLU A 72 14.64 6.03 3.73
C GLU A 72 13.41 5.74 4.59
N ILE A 73 12.74 4.61 4.32
CA ILE A 73 11.55 4.17 5.07
C ILE A 73 11.88 3.94 6.55
N ALA A 74 13.02 3.31 6.84
CA ALA A 74 13.50 3.13 8.21
C ALA A 74 13.76 4.46 8.94
N ALA A 75 14.32 5.47 8.25
CA ALA A 75 14.53 6.79 8.84
C ALA A 75 13.20 7.50 9.15
N GLN A 76 12.22 7.41 8.25
CA GLN A 76 10.89 7.96 8.47
C GLN A 76 10.18 7.28 9.65
N ALA A 77 10.27 5.95 9.76
CA ALA A 77 9.72 5.20 10.88
C ALA A 77 10.35 5.60 12.22
N LYS A 78 11.68 5.77 12.27
CA LYS A 78 12.37 6.26 13.47
C LYS A 78 11.87 7.63 13.93
N ILE A 79 11.69 8.56 12.99
CA ILE A 79 11.14 9.89 13.27
C ILE A 79 9.71 9.78 13.78
N ARG A 80 8.86 9.02 13.09
CA ARG A 80 7.43 8.88 13.41
C ARG A 80 7.19 8.26 14.78
N TYR A 81 7.95 7.23 15.15
CA TYR A 81 7.76 6.46 16.39
C TYR A 81 8.72 6.86 17.51
N GLY A 82 9.59 7.86 17.30
CA GLY A 82 10.54 8.32 18.32
C GLY A 82 11.61 7.28 18.69
N ILE A 83 11.93 6.39 17.76
CA ILE A 83 12.89 5.29 17.94
C ILE A 83 14.31 5.84 17.74
N LYS A 84 15.19 5.62 18.73
CA LYS A 84 16.58 6.09 18.72
C LYS A 84 17.52 5.09 18.05
#